data_AF-R7IPU7-F1
#
_entry.id   AF-R7IPU7-F1
#
_cell.length_a   1.000
_cell.length_b   1.000
_cell.length_c   1.000
_cell.angle_alpha   90.00
_cell.angle_beta   90.00
_cell.angle_gamma   90.00
#
_symmetry.space_group_name_H-M   'P 1'
#
loop_
_entity.id
_entity.type
_entity.pdbx_description
1 polymer ?
#
loop_
_entity_poly.entity_id
_entity_poly.type
_entity_poly.pdbx_seq_one_letter_code
_entity_poly.pdbx_strand_id
1 'polypeptide(L)'
;MLEQDIRREVRAAMNKRRHSPVPSAAALDYRTTIARNLKNYSRELQTIVPEKFYFFDRTSTTAANKWNIILDIDQSGSMGESVIYSSIISCILASMNSVKTRVVAFDMNVVDLTEKCEDPVDLLFGFQLGGGTDINRSVAYCEQFIENPSKTLFFLISDLEEGGNRAGLLRRLEEMKQSGVTVIVLLALADGGKPYYDTTMASRIASLGIPCFACSPQKFPEVLGNAMR
;
A
#
# COMPACT_ATOMS: atom_id res chain seq x y z
N MET A 1 -1.36 -27.80 -6.54
CA MET A 1 -2.76 -27.46 -6.90
C MET A 1 -3.22 -26.19 -6.19
N LEU A 2 -3.07 -26.04 -4.87
CA LEU A 2 -3.42 -24.80 -4.14
C LEU A 2 -2.80 -23.51 -4.73
N GLU A 3 -1.50 -23.54 -5.06
CA GLU A 3 -0.81 -22.39 -5.66
C GLU A 3 -1.43 -21.97 -6.99
N GLN A 4 -1.78 -22.91 -7.87
CA GLN A 4 -2.39 -22.60 -9.16
C GLN A 4 -3.82 -22.08 -9.03
N ASP A 5 -4.58 -22.58 -8.05
CA ASP A 5 -5.94 -22.11 -7.77
C ASP A 5 -5.94 -20.70 -7.15
N ILE A 6 -5.04 -20.42 -6.20
CA ILE A 6 -4.83 -19.08 -5.63
C ILE A 6 -4.36 -18.11 -6.72
N ARG A 7 -3.40 -18.51 -7.58
CA ARG A 7 -2.98 -17.72 -8.75
C ARG A 7 -4.16 -17.35 -9.65
N ARG A 8 -5.05 -18.30 -9.91
CA ARG A 8 -6.22 -18.10 -10.77
C ARG A 8 -7.24 -17.17 -10.11
N GLU A 9 -7.50 -17.33 -8.82
CA GLU A 9 -8.45 -16.50 -8.07
C GLU A 9 -7.96 -15.07 -7.89
N VAL A 10 -6.68 -14.88 -7.53
CA VAL A 10 -6.06 -13.54 -7.42
C VAL A 10 -6.07 -12.85 -8.77
N ARG A 11 -5.63 -13.53 -9.85
CA ARG A 11 -5.70 -12.96 -11.20
C ARG A 11 -7.14 -12.65 -11.59
N ALA A 12 -8.11 -13.51 -11.32
CA ALA A 12 -9.52 -13.27 -11.66
C ALA A 12 -10.13 -12.09 -10.88
N ALA A 13 -9.78 -11.91 -9.61
CA ALA A 13 -10.18 -10.77 -8.80
C ALA A 13 -9.60 -9.44 -9.34
N MET A 14 -8.35 -9.48 -9.80
CA MET A 14 -7.66 -8.33 -10.40
C MET A 14 -8.11 -8.04 -11.84
N ASN A 15 -8.55 -9.06 -12.60
CA ASN A 15 -8.92 -8.91 -14.01
C ASN A 15 -10.32 -8.32 -14.26
N LYS A 16 -11.04 -7.87 -13.21
CA LYS A 16 -12.34 -7.18 -13.36
C LYS A 16 -12.24 -5.79 -14.00
N ARG A 17 -11.06 -5.36 -14.46
CA ARG A 17 -10.83 -4.04 -15.09
C ARG A 17 -9.90 -4.08 -16.31
N ARG A 18 -9.91 -5.15 -17.10
CA ARG A 18 -9.22 -5.12 -18.40
C ARG A 18 -9.93 -4.14 -19.35
N HIS A 19 -9.20 -3.12 -19.78
CA HIS A 19 -9.71 -1.96 -20.51
C HIS A 19 -10.09 -2.29 -21.97
N SER A 20 -11.18 -1.66 -22.42
CA SER A 20 -11.57 -1.50 -23.83
C SER A 20 -10.74 -0.37 -24.47
N PRO A 21 -10.41 -0.41 -25.78
CA PRO A 21 -9.53 0.54 -26.46
C PRO A 21 -10.12 1.96 -26.66
N VAL A 22 -11.14 2.34 -25.90
CA VAL A 22 -11.73 3.68 -25.95
C VAL A 22 -11.11 4.53 -24.83
N PRO A 23 -10.63 5.77 -25.09
CA PRO A 23 -10.18 6.69 -24.06
C PRO A 23 -11.22 6.76 -22.94
N SER A 24 -10.83 6.30 -21.75
CA SER A 24 -11.70 5.98 -20.63
C SER A 24 -12.80 7.01 -20.37
N ALA A 25 -14.06 6.61 -20.50
CA ALA A 25 -15.23 7.39 -20.07
C ALA A 25 -15.19 7.73 -18.56
N ALA A 26 -14.37 7.04 -17.77
CA ALA A 26 -14.17 7.31 -16.35
C ALA A 26 -13.20 8.49 -16.09
N ALA A 27 -12.37 8.87 -17.05
CA ALA A 27 -11.48 10.03 -16.95
C ALA A 27 -12.07 11.31 -17.58
N LEU A 28 -13.26 11.22 -18.16
CA LEU A 28 -13.92 12.35 -18.79
C LEU A 28 -14.45 13.30 -17.72
N ASP A 29 -14.01 14.55 -17.77
CA ASP A 29 -14.60 15.61 -16.96
C ASP A 29 -15.91 16.05 -17.63
N TYR A 30 -17.01 15.38 -17.29
CA TYR A 30 -18.34 15.67 -17.82
C TYR A 30 -18.75 17.12 -17.57
N ARG A 31 -18.41 17.68 -16.42
CA ARG A 31 -18.83 19.04 -16.06
C ARG A 31 -18.12 20.08 -16.93
N THR A 32 -16.80 19.98 -17.05
CA THR A 32 -16.01 20.88 -17.91
C THR A 32 -16.34 20.66 -19.38
N THR A 33 -16.53 19.41 -19.80
CA THR A 33 -16.93 19.06 -21.17
C THR A 33 -18.30 19.66 -21.52
N ILE A 34 -19.31 19.50 -20.66
CA ILE A 34 -20.63 20.11 -20.89
C ILE A 34 -20.52 21.64 -20.87
N ALA A 35 -19.93 22.23 -19.83
CA ALA A 35 -19.87 23.68 -19.67
C ALA A 35 -19.18 24.40 -20.85
N ARG A 36 -18.06 23.85 -21.33
CA ARG A 36 -17.30 24.46 -22.45
C ARG A 36 -17.92 24.19 -23.82
N ASN A 37 -18.79 23.17 -23.93
CA ASN A 37 -19.52 22.86 -25.16
C ASN A 37 -20.97 23.34 -25.13
N LEU A 38 -21.43 24.10 -24.13
CA LEU A 38 -22.80 24.64 -24.09
C LEU A 38 -23.19 25.42 -25.35
N LYS A 39 -22.21 26.07 -26.00
CA LYS A 39 -22.38 26.75 -27.29
C LYS A 39 -22.75 25.83 -28.46
N ASN A 40 -22.55 24.51 -28.31
CA ASN A 40 -22.80 23.48 -29.31
C ASN A 40 -24.11 22.70 -29.02
N TYR A 41 -25.10 23.37 -28.43
CA TYR A 41 -26.42 22.79 -28.22
C TYR A 41 -27.16 22.64 -29.56
N SER A 42 -27.50 21.40 -29.91
CA SER A 42 -28.32 21.09 -31.08
C SER A 42 -29.79 21.11 -30.72
N ARG A 43 -30.56 22.02 -31.35
CA ARG A 43 -32.02 22.07 -31.18
C ARG A 43 -32.74 20.85 -31.76
N GLU A 44 -32.19 20.28 -32.83
CA GLU A 44 -32.76 19.11 -33.50
C GLU A 44 -32.64 17.84 -32.64
N LEU A 45 -31.49 17.65 -31.99
CA LEU A 45 -31.23 16.49 -31.14
C LEU A 45 -31.57 16.73 -29.66
N GLN A 46 -32.04 17.94 -29.31
CA GLN A 46 -32.30 18.41 -27.95
C GLN A 46 -31.17 18.09 -26.94
N THR A 47 -29.92 18.17 -27.39
CA THR A 47 -28.75 17.83 -26.57
C THR A 47 -27.53 18.64 -26.95
N ILE A 48 -26.53 18.64 -26.07
CA ILE A 48 -25.22 19.25 -26.34
C ILE A 48 -24.37 18.20 -27.04
N VAL A 49 -23.87 18.52 -28.23
CA VAL A 49 -22.93 17.66 -28.97
C VAL A 49 -21.52 18.19 -28.72
N PRO A 50 -20.68 17.52 -27.89
CA PRO A 50 -19.36 18.02 -27.60
C PRO A 50 -18.46 17.93 -28.84
N GLU A 51 -17.85 19.04 -29.22
CA GLU A 51 -16.83 19.08 -30.27
C GLU A 51 -15.44 18.74 -29.70
N LYS A 52 -15.22 19.14 -28.44
CA LYS A 52 -13.98 18.85 -27.69
C LYS A 52 -14.33 18.19 -26.36
N PHE A 53 -13.69 17.05 -26.13
CA PHE A 53 -13.77 16.32 -24.86
C PHE A 53 -12.63 16.76 -23.95
N TYR A 54 -12.95 17.06 -22.69
CA TYR A 54 -11.96 17.42 -21.67
C TYR A 54 -11.85 16.26 -20.70
N PHE A 55 -10.63 15.75 -20.55
CA PHE A 55 -10.32 14.67 -19.63
C PHE A 55 -9.56 15.25 -18.44
N PHE A 56 -9.74 14.66 -17.26
CA PHE A 56 -8.83 14.91 -16.16
C PHE A 56 -7.43 14.52 -16.60
N ASP A 57 -6.49 15.43 -16.40
CA ASP A 57 -5.16 15.33 -16.92
C ASP A 57 -4.45 14.07 -16.37
N ARG A 58 -3.96 13.20 -17.25
CA ARG A 58 -3.09 12.07 -16.87
C ARG A 58 -1.67 12.54 -16.54
N THR A 59 -1.39 13.84 -16.63
CA THR A 59 -0.17 14.50 -16.11
C THR A 59 -0.17 14.60 -14.58
N SER A 60 -0.72 13.59 -13.91
CA SER A 60 -0.51 13.35 -12.48
C SER A 60 0.82 12.62 -12.22
N THR A 61 1.61 12.28 -13.26
CA THR A 61 2.98 11.74 -13.07
C THR A 61 3.88 12.66 -12.24
N THR A 62 3.60 13.96 -12.13
CA THR A 62 4.34 14.87 -11.23
C THR A 62 3.78 14.94 -9.80
N ALA A 63 2.49 14.61 -9.59
CA ALA A 63 1.88 14.55 -8.26
C ALA A 63 2.08 13.17 -7.61
N ALA A 64 2.05 12.12 -8.42
CA ALA A 64 2.37 10.74 -8.09
C ALA A 64 3.81 10.57 -7.57
N ASN A 65 4.75 11.32 -8.13
CA ASN A 65 6.14 11.38 -7.66
C ASN A 65 6.34 12.18 -6.37
N LYS A 66 5.28 12.66 -5.70
CA LYS A 66 5.47 13.44 -4.47
C LYS A 66 5.71 12.58 -3.26
N TRP A 67 5.12 11.39 -3.18
CA TRP A 67 5.15 10.58 -1.96
C TRP A 67 5.95 9.30 -2.20
N ASN A 68 6.84 9.00 -1.24
CA ASN A 68 7.61 7.77 -1.16
C ASN A 68 6.93 6.87 -0.13
N ILE A 69 6.40 5.74 -0.56
CA ILE A 69 5.77 4.76 0.34
C ILE A 69 6.74 3.61 0.51
N ILE A 70 7.06 3.28 1.76
CA ILE A 70 7.86 2.12 2.12
C ILE A 70 6.97 1.18 2.94
N LEU A 71 6.85 -0.05 2.46
CA LEU A 71 6.07 -1.10 3.09
C LEU A 71 7.05 -2.17 3.57
N ASP A 72 7.19 -2.27 4.88
CA ASP A 72 8.06 -3.23 5.54
C ASP A 72 7.19 -4.34 6.13
N ILE A 73 7.27 -5.53 5.55
CA ILE A 73 6.30 -6.60 5.80
C ILE A 73 6.96 -7.85 6.37
N ASP A 74 6.48 -8.24 7.54
CA ASP A 74 6.89 -9.42 8.27
C ASP A 74 6.35 -10.70 7.62
N GLN A 75 7.25 -11.66 7.40
CA GLN A 75 7.03 -12.99 6.82
C GLN A 75 7.48 -14.13 7.72
N SER A 76 7.66 -13.85 9.00
CA SER A 76 7.88 -14.89 9.98
C SER A 76 6.75 -15.91 9.99
N GLY A 77 7.05 -17.12 10.50
CA GLY A 77 6.08 -18.21 10.57
C GLY A 77 4.75 -17.84 11.22
N SER A 78 4.73 -16.92 12.20
CA SER A 78 3.49 -16.42 12.83
C SER A 78 2.62 -15.58 11.89
N MET A 79 3.20 -15.01 10.84
CA MET A 79 2.50 -14.22 9.83
C MET A 79 1.91 -15.08 8.69
N GLY A 80 2.32 -16.35 8.57
CA GLY A 80 2.03 -17.22 7.43
C GLY A 80 0.56 -17.58 7.18
N GLU A 81 -0.30 -17.50 8.20
CA GLU A 81 -1.74 -17.74 8.08
C GLU A 81 -2.55 -16.44 7.94
N SER A 82 -1.91 -15.27 7.89
CA SER A 82 -2.64 -14.00 7.96
C SER A 82 -3.25 -13.58 6.62
N VAL A 83 -4.60 -13.66 6.51
CA VAL A 83 -5.39 -13.10 5.38
C VAL A 83 -5.11 -11.60 5.16
N ILE A 84 -4.61 -10.90 6.20
CA ILE A 84 -4.26 -9.49 6.12
C ILE A 84 -3.22 -9.23 5.04
N TYR A 85 -2.25 -10.12 4.95
CA TYR A 85 -1.09 -9.96 4.10
C TYR A 85 -1.42 -9.90 2.60
N SER A 86 -2.13 -10.91 2.10
CA SER A 86 -2.52 -11.01 0.69
C SER A 86 -3.41 -9.85 0.25
N SER A 87 -4.26 -9.40 1.15
CA SER A 87 -5.22 -8.34 0.90
C SER A 87 -4.56 -6.95 0.95
N ILE A 88 -3.58 -6.71 1.84
CA ILE A 88 -2.79 -5.47 1.87
C ILE A 88 -2.00 -5.36 0.57
N ILE A 89 -1.29 -6.43 0.17
CA ILE A 89 -0.56 -6.49 -1.09
C ILE A 89 -1.49 -6.16 -2.26
N SER A 90 -2.67 -6.78 -2.33
CA SER A 90 -3.66 -6.51 -3.38
C SER A 90 -4.11 -5.04 -3.43
N CYS A 91 -4.31 -4.40 -2.27
CA CYS A 91 -4.67 -2.99 -2.17
C CYS A 91 -3.53 -2.05 -2.59
N ILE A 92 -2.30 -2.40 -2.23
CA ILE A 92 -1.09 -1.68 -2.65
C ILE A 92 -0.95 -1.73 -4.16
N LEU A 93 -0.98 -2.92 -4.75
CA LEU A 93 -0.87 -3.14 -6.20
C LEU A 93 -1.91 -2.33 -6.99
N ALA A 94 -3.14 -2.23 -6.46
CA ALA A 94 -4.17 -1.38 -7.04
C ALA A 94 -3.82 0.13 -7.01
N SER A 95 -2.98 0.56 -6.08
CA SER A 95 -2.58 1.95 -5.83
C SER A 95 -1.24 2.34 -6.49
N MET A 96 -0.38 1.38 -6.82
CA MET A 96 1.00 1.61 -7.31
C MET A 96 1.13 2.38 -8.62
N ASN A 97 0.10 2.40 -9.46
CA ASN A 97 0.12 3.15 -10.73
C ASN A 97 0.30 4.67 -10.55
N SER A 98 0.35 5.16 -9.31
CA SER A 98 0.36 6.57 -8.96
C SER A 98 1.33 6.99 -7.85
N VAL A 99 2.25 6.13 -7.37
CA VAL A 99 3.16 6.49 -6.25
C VAL A 99 4.44 5.66 -6.26
N LYS A 100 5.59 6.28 -5.91
CA LYS A 100 6.86 5.57 -5.70
C LYS A 100 6.71 4.69 -4.47
N THR A 101 6.64 3.37 -4.69
CA THR A 101 6.38 2.39 -3.64
C THR A 101 7.57 1.45 -3.56
N ARG A 102 8.05 1.19 -2.35
CA ARG A 102 9.02 0.13 -2.06
C ARG A 102 8.37 -0.92 -1.18
N VAL A 103 8.57 -2.18 -1.53
CA VAL A 103 8.03 -3.31 -0.77
C VAL A 103 9.21 -4.14 -0.29
N VAL A 104 9.40 -4.13 1.02
CA VAL A 104 10.43 -4.89 1.72
C VAL A 104 9.75 -5.99 2.50
N ALA A 105 10.29 -7.18 2.36
CA ALA A 105 9.89 -8.40 3.02
C ALA A 105 10.97 -8.80 4.01
N PHE A 106 10.59 -9.21 5.22
CA PHE A 106 11.58 -9.65 6.19
C PHE A 106 11.16 -10.80 7.08
N ASP A 107 12.17 -11.56 7.50
CA ASP A 107 12.15 -12.51 8.59
C ASP A 107 13.46 -12.30 9.40
N MET A 108 14.41 -13.24 9.34
CA MET A 108 15.81 -13.05 9.74
C MET A 108 16.66 -12.38 8.63
N ASN A 109 16.18 -12.42 7.39
CA ASN A 109 16.76 -11.78 6.23
C ASN A 109 15.83 -10.68 5.74
N VAL A 110 16.40 -9.75 4.97
CA VAL A 110 15.65 -8.66 4.35
C VAL A 110 15.71 -8.83 2.85
N VAL A 111 14.54 -8.82 2.19
CA VAL A 111 14.39 -9.01 0.75
C VAL A 111 13.61 -7.83 0.18
N ASP A 112 14.22 -7.10 -0.75
CA ASP A 112 13.52 -6.06 -1.50
C ASP A 112 12.74 -6.69 -2.67
N LEU A 113 11.43 -6.45 -2.69
CA LEU A 113 10.49 -6.99 -3.66
C LEU A 113 9.86 -5.88 -4.51
N THR A 114 10.44 -4.68 -4.48
CA THR A 114 9.98 -3.52 -5.26
C THR A 114 9.87 -3.85 -6.75
N GLU A 115 10.81 -4.62 -7.32
CA GLU A 115 10.76 -5.02 -8.73
C GLU A 115 9.67 -6.06 -9.03
N LYS A 116 9.28 -6.88 -8.04
CA LYS A 116 8.22 -7.89 -8.20
C LYS A 116 6.82 -7.34 -8.02
N CYS A 117 6.71 -6.05 -7.71
CA CYS A 117 5.44 -5.37 -7.57
C CYS A 117 4.62 -5.38 -8.87
N GLU A 118 5.27 -5.46 -10.05
CA GLU A 118 4.54 -5.47 -11.33
C GLU A 118 3.69 -6.73 -11.55
N ASP A 119 4.08 -7.89 -10.99
CA ASP A 119 3.23 -9.09 -10.94
C ASP A 119 2.84 -9.44 -9.48
N PRO A 120 1.60 -9.09 -9.08
CA PRO A 120 0.99 -9.43 -7.79
C PRO A 120 1.19 -10.88 -7.35
N VAL A 121 1.15 -11.76 -8.34
CA VAL A 121 1.25 -13.19 -8.12
C VAL A 121 2.66 -13.52 -7.66
N ASP A 122 3.66 -13.03 -8.36
CA ASP A 122 5.07 -13.30 -8.02
C ASP A 122 5.48 -12.65 -6.70
N LEU A 123 4.82 -11.54 -6.34
CA LEU A 123 4.91 -11.00 -4.98
C LEU A 123 4.35 -12.02 -3.98
N LEU A 124 3.10 -12.46 -4.11
CA LEU A 124 2.44 -13.44 -3.23
C LEU A 124 3.17 -14.79 -3.08
N PHE A 125 3.88 -15.25 -4.13
CA PHE A 125 4.65 -16.50 -4.10
C PHE A 125 6.15 -16.29 -3.82
N GLY A 126 6.61 -15.03 -3.76
CA GLY A 126 8.00 -14.68 -3.47
C GLY A 126 8.39 -14.80 -2.00
N PHE A 127 7.47 -15.24 -1.15
CA PHE A 127 7.57 -15.22 0.30
C PHE A 127 7.88 -16.61 0.84
N GLN A 128 9.07 -16.77 1.42
CA GLN A 128 9.47 -17.99 2.12
C GLN A 128 9.34 -17.75 3.62
N LEU A 129 8.54 -18.59 4.29
CA LEU A 129 8.32 -18.50 5.74
C LEU A 129 9.59 -18.88 6.50
N GLY A 130 10.08 -17.95 7.32
CA GLY A 130 11.22 -18.14 8.22
C GLY A 130 10.84 -18.56 9.65
N GLY A 131 11.84 -19.00 10.41
CA GLY A 131 11.69 -19.42 11.82
C GLY A 131 11.96 -18.33 12.86
N GLY A 132 12.21 -17.08 12.46
CA GLY A 132 12.51 -15.96 13.36
C GLY A 132 12.40 -14.61 12.66
N THR A 133 12.48 -13.53 13.44
CA THR A 133 12.20 -12.16 13.00
C THR A 133 13.23 -11.17 13.56
N ASP A 134 13.82 -10.33 12.71
CA ASP A 134 14.64 -9.18 13.12
C ASP A 134 14.05 -7.90 12.50
N ILE A 135 13.04 -7.34 13.17
CA ILE A 135 12.28 -6.18 12.69
C ILE A 135 13.21 -4.96 12.64
N ASN A 136 14.00 -4.75 13.70
CA ASN A 136 14.96 -3.66 13.81
C ASN A 136 15.94 -3.63 12.61
N ARG A 137 16.40 -4.79 12.15
CA ARG A 137 17.25 -4.88 10.96
C ARG A 137 16.52 -4.48 9.68
N SER A 138 15.28 -4.91 9.50
CA SER A 138 14.47 -4.52 8.33
C SER A 138 14.18 -3.02 8.32
N VAL A 139 13.82 -2.47 9.47
CA VAL A 139 13.59 -1.05 9.67
C VAL A 139 14.86 -0.24 9.33
N ALA A 140 16.04 -0.70 9.78
CA ALA A 140 17.32 -0.09 9.42
C ALA A 140 17.62 -0.17 7.91
N TYR A 141 17.23 -1.25 7.24
CA TYR A 141 17.34 -1.36 5.79
C TYR A 141 16.40 -0.37 5.10
N CYS A 142 15.17 -0.22 5.57
CA CYS A 142 14.20 0.72 5.01
C CYS A 142 14.60 2.19 5.15
N GLU A 143 15.30 2.57 6.23
CA GLU A 143 15.80 3.94 6.45
C GLU A 143 16.63 4.48 5.29
N GLN A 144 17.41 3.61 4.62
CA GLN A 144 18.28 4.03 3.51
C GLN A 144 17.50 4.57 2.30
N PHE A 145 16.18 4.35 2.27
CA PHE A 145 15.29 4.74 1.19
C PHE A 145 14.45 5.98 1.50
N ILE A 146 14.64 6.57 2.68
CA ILE A 146 13.97 7.78 3.11
C ILE A 146 14.72 8.99 2.53
N GLU A 147 14.30 9.44 1.36
CA GLU A 147 14.91 10.61 0.67
C GLU A 147 14.37 11.94 1.18
N ASN A 148 13.05 12.01 1.44
CA ASN A 148 12.38 13.18 1.98
C ASN A 148 11.41 12.75 3.08
N PRO A 149 11.80 12.88 4.37
CA PRO A 149 10.98 12.45 5.50
C PRO A 149 9.55 12.97 5.45
N SER A 150 9.37 14.28 5.24
CA SER A 150 8.05 14.93 5.18
C SER A 150 7.13 14.42 4.07
N LYS A 151 7.70 13.70 3.09
CA LYS A 151 6.97 13.07 1.99
C LYS A 151 7.13 11.56 1.96
N THR A 152 7.51 10.95 3.09
CA THR A 152 7.67 9.51 3.21
C THR A 152 6.61 8.94 4.14
N LEU A 153 5.91 7.92 3.67
CA LEU A 153 5.04 7.07 4.47
C LEU A 153 5.75 5.75 4.70
N PHE A 154 5.95 5.38 5.95
CA PHE A 154 6.53 4.10 6.32
C PHE A 154 5.47 3.27 7.03
N PHE A 155 5.18 2.09 6.48
CA PHE A 155 4.25 1.13 7.05
C PHE A 155 5.03 -0.10 7.52
N LEU A 156 4.97 -0.40 8.81
CA LEU A 156 5.42 -1.68 9.36
C LEU A 156 4.22 -2.60 9.54
N ILE A 157 4.22 -3.75 8.89
CA ILE A 157 3.18 -4.76 8.98
C ILE A 157 3.78 -5.98 9.67
N SER A 158 3.45 -6.17 10.95
CA SER A 158 4.06 -7.21 11.79
C SER A 158 3.16 -7.49 13.00
N ASP A 159 3.33 -8.65 13.60
CA ASP A 159 2.84 -8.96 14.95
C ASP A 159 3.71 -8.35 16.06
N LEU A 160 4.79 -7.64 15.71
CA LEU A 160 5.74 -7.00 16.61
C LEU A 160 6.51 -7.95 17.54
N GLU A 161 6.52 -9.25 17.23
CA GLU A 161 7.38 -10.24 17.88
C GLU A 161 8.84 -10.04 17.42
N GLU A 162 9.50 -9.05 18.02
CA GLU A 162 10.88 -8.72 17.72
C GLU A 162 11.85 -9.72 18.38
N GLY A 163 12.52 -10.53 17.55
CA GLY A 163 13.62 -11.42 17.94
C GLY A 163 15.00 -10.74 17.96
N GLY A 164 15.12 -9.56 17.37
CA GLY A 164 16.31 -8.71 17.37
C GLY A 164 16.34 -7.69 18.52
N ASN A 165 16.80 -6.47 18.23
CA ASN A 165 16.99 -5.43 19.25
C ASN A 165 15.72 -4.59 19.45
N ARG A 166 14.92 -4.97 20.45
CA ARG A 166 13.67 -4.28 20.85
C ARG A 166 13.83 -2.79 21.17
N ALA A 167 14.90 -2.42 21.87
CA ALA A 167 15.18 -1.02 22.20
C ALA A 167 15.63 -0.24 20.95
N GLY A 168 16.42 -0.90 20.09
CA GLY A 168 16.82 -0.37 18.79
C GLY A 168 15.62 -0.09 17.89
N LEU A 169 14.67 -1.03 17.79
CA LEU A 169 13.44 -0.85 17.02
C LEU A 169 12.66 0.39 17.46
N LEU A 170 12.38 0.51 18.76
CA LEU A 170 11.64 1.65 19.30
C LEU A 170 12.34 2.99 19.00
N ARG A 171 13.66 3.02 19.20
CA ARG A 171 14.47 4.20 18.91
C ARG A 171 14.41 4.59 17.44
N ARG A 172 14.52 3.64 16.52
CA ARG A 172 14.46 3.90 15.07
C ARG A 172 13.11 4.44 14.64
N LEU A 173 12.02 3.83 15.12
CA LEU A 173 10.67 4.28 14.84
C LEU A 173 10.43 5.70 15.38
N GLU A 174 10.94 6.00 16.56
CA GLU A 174 10.92 7.34 17.13
C GLU A 174 11.72 8.34 16.28
N GLU A 175 12.97 8.02 15.91
CA GLU A 175 13.84 8.86 15.08
C GLU A 175 13.21 9.13 13.70
N MET A 176 12.62 8.12 13.05
CA MET A 176 11.88 8.30 11.80
C MET A 176 10.72 9.27 11.96
N LYS A 177 9.87 9.06 12.98
CA LYS A 177 8.75 9.96 13.24
C LYS A 177 9.22 11.38 13.49
N GLN A 178 10.25 11.56 14.33
CA GLN A 178 10.81 12.88 14.64
C GLN A 178 11.42 13.57 13.41
N SER A 179 11.95 12.79 12.45
CA SER A 179 12.45 13.34 11.18
C SER A 179 11.35 13.86 10.25
N GLY A 180 10.09 13.53 10.52
CA GLY A 180 8.92 13.95 9.72
C GLY A 180 8.32 12.84 8.85
N VAL A 181 8.79 11.59 8.98
CA VAL A 181 8.16 10.43 8.32
C VAL A 181 6.81 10.15 8.95
N THR A 182 5.80 9.90 8.12
CA THR A 182 4.53 9.35 8.60
C THR A 182 4.71 7.85 8.82
N VAL A 183 5.00 7.48 10.06
CA VAL A 183 5.16 6.09 10.50
C VAL A 183 3.81 5.53 10.93
N ILE A 184 3.42 4.37 10.41
CA ILE A 184 2.19 3.64 10.76
C ILE A 184 2.53 2.17 10.97
N VAL A 185 2.01 1.58 12.05
CA VAL A 185 2.16 0.15 12.34
C VAL A 185 0.81 -0.54 12.20
N LEU A 186 0.78 -1.55 11.33
CA LEU A 186 -0.39 -2.38 11.07
C LEU A 186 -0.20 -3.73 11.71
N LEU A 187 -1.00 -3.99 12.75
CA LEU A 187 -0.94 -5.23 13.50
C LEU A 187 -1.64 -6.35 12.74
N ALA A 188 -1.00 -7.51 12.66
CA ALA A 188 -1.62 -8.71 12.14
C ALA A 188 -2.77 -9.18 13.06
N LEU A 189 -3.79 -9.78 12.45
CA LEU A 189 -4.83 -10.54 13.13
C LEU A 189 -4.63 -12.00 12.75
N ALA A 190 -4.70 -12.89 13.73
CA ALA A 190 -4.80 -14.32 13.47
C ALA A 190 -6.21 -14.66 12.97
N ASP A 191 -6.32 -15.77 12.23
CA ASP A 191 -7.61 -16.31 11.81
C ASP A 191 -8.53 -16.52 13.03
N GLY A 192 -9.77 -16.02 12.93
CA GLY A 192 -10.73 -15.99 14.04
C GLY A 192 -10.77 -14.68 14.85
N GLY A 193 -10.02 -13.65 14.44
CA GLY A 193 -10.15 -12.29 14.98
C GLY A 193 -9.55 -12.09 16.37
N LYS A 194 -8.76 -13.06 16.87
CA LYS A 194 -7.97 -12.88 18.07
C LYS A 194 -6.70 -12.08 17.72
N PRO A 195 -6.41 -11.00 18.45
CA PRO A 195 -5.16 -10.27 18.26
C PRO A 195 -3.99 -11.18 18.61
N TYR A 196 -3.10 -11.43 17.64
CA TYR A 196 -1.83 -12.10 17.85
C TYR A 196 -0.75 -11.08 17.52
N TYR A 197 -0.28 -10.38 18.54
CA TYR A 197 0.81 -9.42 18.47
C TYR A 197 1.38 -9.13 19.86
N ASP A 198 2.61 -8.62 19.91
CA ASP A 198 3.25 -8.18 21.14
C ASP A 198 2.60 -6.88 21.66
N THR A 199 1.66 -7.04 22.58
CA THR A 199 0.90 -5.93 23.17
C THR A 199 1.78 -4.92 23.91
N THR A 200 2.92 -5.36 24.47
CA THR A 200 3.85 -4.47 25.17
C THR A 200 4.59 -3.59 24.18
N MET A 201 5.06 -4.18 23.07
CA MET A 201 5.70 -3.43 22.00
C MET A 201 4.71 -2.47 21.34
N ALA A 202 3.50 -2.92 21.02
CA ALA A 202 2.44 -2.09 20.45
C ALA A 202 2.12 -0.87 21.32
N SER A 203 1.99 -1.08 22.65
CA SER A 203 1.74 0.00 23.61
C SER A 203 2.88 1.02 23.67
N ARG A 204 4.14 0.55 23.65
CA ARG A 204 5.31 1.43 23.61
C ARG A 204 5.37 2.24 22.31
N ILE A 205 5.15 1.61 21.16
CA ILE A 205 5.07 2.31 19.87
C ILE A 205 3.95 3.36 19.88
N ALA A 206 2.76 3.00 20.38
CA ALA A 206 1.64 3.93 20.50
C ALA A 206 1.95 5.11 21.42
N SER A 207 2.74 4.91 22.48
CA SER A 207 3.19 5.98 23.40
C SER A 207 4.12 6.99 22.73
N LEU A 208 4.80 6.61 21.65
CA LEU A 208 5.56 7.53 20.77
C LEU A 208 4.62 8.35 19.86
N GLY A 209 3.30 8.14 19.97
CA GLY A 209 2.26 8.71 19.12
C GLY A 209 2.26 8.15 17.69
N ILE A 210 2.83 6.95 17.48
CA ILE A 210 2.77 6.25 16.21
C ILE A 210 1.46 5.45 16.17
N PRO A 211 0.59 5.65 15.17
CA PRO A 211 -0.62 4.84 15.03
C PRO A 211 -0.27 3.35 14.93
N CYS A 212 -0.80 2.55 15.85
CA CYS A 212 -0.58 1.12 15.95
C CYS A 212 -1.93 0.43 16.10
N PHE A 213 -2.43 -0.20 15.04
CA PHE A 213 -3.77 -0.79 15.04
C PHE A 213 -3.90 -1.95 14.06
N ALA A 214 -4.83 -2.86 14.36
CA ALA A 214 -5.26 -3.85 13.41
C ALA A 214 -6.23 -3.21 12.42
N CYS A 215 -5.94 -3.33 11.13
CA CYS A 215 -6.76 -2.79 10.06
C CYS A 215 -7.24 -3.92 9.16
N SER A 216 -8.54 -3.97 8.88
CA SER A 216 -9.02 -4.80 7.78
C SER A 216 -8.37 -4.31 6.49
N PRO A 217 -7.73 -5.17 5.69
CA PRO A 217 -6.96 -4.76 4.52
C PRO A 217 -7.71 -3.89 3.52
N GLN A 218 -9.03 -4.09 3.40
CA GLN A 218 -9.90 -3.30 2.52
C GLN A 218 -9.93 -1.80 2.88
N LYS A 219 -9.58 -1.45 4.12
CA LYS A 219 -9.49 -0.05 4.60
C LYS A 219 -8.10 0.55 4.40
N PHE A 220 -7.09 -0.23 3.99
CA PHE A 220 -5.74 0.27 3.77
C PHE A 220 -5.69 1.43 2.75
N PRO A 221 -6.42 1.41 1.60
CA PRO A 221 -6.46 2.55 0.69
C PRO A 221 -7.01 3.83 1.34
N GLU A 222 -7.94 3.71 2.27
CA GLU A 222 -8.50 4.84 3.02
C GLU A 222 -7.47 5.42 4.00
N VAL A 223 -6.76 4.53 4.73
CA VAL A 223 -5.65 4.94 5.61
C VAL A 223 -4.55 5.65 4.82
N LEU A 224 -4.17 5.10 3.66
CA LEU A 224 -3.20 5.71 2.77
C LEU A 224 -3.67 7.09 2.26
N GLY A 225 -4.92 7.17 1.81
CA GLY A 225 -5.53 8.42 1.36
C GLY A 225 -5.60 9.49 2.45
N ASN A 226 -5.86 9.11 3.71
CA ASN A 226 -5.86 10.03 4.84
C ASN A 226 -4.45 10.48 5.23
N ALA A 227 -3.45 9.61 5.09
CA ALA A 227 -2.05 9.93 5.42
C ALA A 227 -1.36 10.83 4.37
N MET A 228 -1.88 10.88 3.14
CA MET A 228 -1.36 11.71 2.04
C MET A 228 -2.05 13.09 1.90
N ARG A 229 -3.05 13.39 2.74
CA ARG A 229 -3.76 14.68 2.77
C ARG A 229 -3.01 15.73 3.58
#